data_AF-Q16F33-F1
#
_entry.id   AF-Q16F33-F1
#
_cell.length_a   1.000
_cell.length_b   1.000
_cell.length_c   1.000
_cell.angle_alpha   90.00
_cell.angle_beta   90.00
_cell.angle_gamma   90.00
#
_symmetry.space_group_name_H-M   'P 1'
#
loop_
_entity.id
_entity.type
_entity.pdbx_description
1 polymer ?
#
loop_
_entity_poly.entity_id
_entity_poly.type
_entity_poly.pdbx_seq_one_letter_code
_entity_poly.pdbx_strand_id
1 'polypeptide(L)'
;MEVVERKGSVTKSKGVSMDEALAMAGFGPCNVVLILVSGTVLASFLLEILGVSYIIPVIGQDLDVTTKEKGVLSAVGFAGVIVSSHLWGFLADTHGRRKIIIPALLISFVISVISSFTANFWVIVFLRFMVGFFVSGPSSATYAYLGEFHNRKNASRAIMGASVVFGTGGILLPGLAYIVINQGWQLPIPLLGIIYRPWRLYFIVCSLPGLISALILLRFPESPKFTFSQGNTEQAIEAIQWVHRFN
;
A
#
# COMPACT_ATOMS: atom_id res chain seq x y z
N MET A 1 35.41 23.04 -48.11
CA MET A 1 35.75 24.48 -48.20
C MET A 1 35.58 25.06 -46.80
N GLU A 2 36.69 25.35 -46.13
CA GLU A 2 36.74 26.46 -45.16
C GLU A 2 36.48 27.76 -45.95
N VAL A 3 35.84 28.80 -45.44
CA VAL A 3 35.97 29.48 -44.15
C VAL A 3 34.61 30.14 -43.82
N VAL A 4 34.28 30.25 -42.53
CA VAL A 4 33.90 31.50 -41.82
C VAL A 4 33.27 31.06 -40.49
N GLU A 5 34.08 31.21 -39.43
CA GLU A 5 33.57 31.26 -38.06
C GLU A 5 32.55 32.40 -37.92
N ARG A 6 31.31 32.06 -37.59
CA ARG A 6 30.44 32.93 -36.81
C ARG A 6 30.07 32.20 -35.53
N LYS A 7 30.70 32.67 -34.45
CA LYS A 7 30.28 32.48 -33.05
C LYS A 7 28.79 32.77 -32.93
N GLY A 8 28.01 31.71 -32.72
CA GLY A 8 26.65 31.75 -32.22
C GLY A 8 26.53 30.56 -31.29
N SER A 9 26.61 30.81 -29.99
CA SER A 9 26.55 29.79 -28.95
C SER A 9 25.31 28.92 -29.15
N VAL A 10 25.51 27.68 -29.57
CA VAL A 10 24.55 26.63 -29.27
C VAL A 10 24.57 26.52 -27.75
N THR A 11 23.60 27.14 -27.09
CA THR A 11 23.32 26.89 -25.69
C THR A 11 22.97 25.41 -25.61
N LYS A 12 23.97 24.56 -25.37
CA LYS A 12 23.74 23.20 -24.90
C LYS A 12 22.96 23.39 -23.61
N SER A 13 21.64 23.24 -23.67
CA SER A 13 20.83 22.98 -22.48
C SER A 13 21.55 21.84 -21.77
N LYS A 14 22.20 22.15 -20.63
CA LYS A 14 22.80 21.12 -19.79
C LYS A 14 21.63 20.25 -19.37
N GLY A 15 21.46 19.11 -20.03
CA GLY A 15 20.47 18.11 -19.63
C GLY A 15 20.76 17.77 -18.17
N VAL A 16 19.87 18.18 -17.29
CA VAL A 16 19.97 17.92 -15.86
C VAL A 16 19.69 16.44 -15.65
N SER A 17 20.55 15.77 -14.88
CA SER A 17 20.31 14.36 -14.53
C SER A 17 19.04 14.23 -13.69
N MET A 18 18.29 13.13 -13.82
CA MET A 18 17.09 12.87 -13.02
C MET A 18 17.35 13.01 -11.50
N ASP A 19 18.51 12.56 -11.03
CA ASP A 19 18.88 12.68 -9.61
C ASP A 19 19.13 14.13 -9.19
N GLU A 20 19.69 14.95 -10.09
CA GLU A 20 19.90 16.39 -9.88
C GLU A 20 18.56 17.14 -9.89
N ALA A 21 17.64 16.78 -10.79
CA ALA A 21 16.29 17.35 -10.83
C ALA A 21 15.52 17.08 -9.53
N LEU A 22 15.59 15.85 -9.01
CA LEU A 22 15.02 15.49 -7.71
C LEU A 22 15.73 16.18 -6.54
N ALA A 23 17.04 16.42 -6.63
CA ALA A 23 17.77 17.19 -5.63
C ALA A 23 17.33 18.67 -5.63
N MET A 24 17.10 19.27 -6.80
CA MET A 24 16.59 20.63 -6.94
C MET A 24 15.13 20.78 -6.48
N ALA A 25 14.31 19.74 -6.61
CA ALA A 25 12.95 19.71 -6.07
C ALA A 25 12.89 19.83 -4.52
N GLY A 26 14.03 19.65 -3.85
CA GLY A 26 14.16 19.84 -2.42
C GLY A 26 13.57 18.70 -1.58
N PHE A 27 13.67 18.85 -0.26
CA PHE A 27 13.06 17.95 0.71
C PHE A 27 12.15 18.75 1.65
N GLY A 28 10.84 18.61 1.49
CA GLY A 28 9.85 19.38 2.24
C GLY A 28 8.65 18.54 2.71
N PRO A 29 7.53 19.19 3.05
CA PRO A 29 6.34 18.55 3.62
C PRO A 29 5.76 17.45 2.73
N CYS A 30 5.77 17.64 1.41
CA CYS A 30 5.30 16.65 0.45
C CYS A 30 6.03 15.30 0.61
N ASN A 31 7.35 15.33 0.75
CA ASN A 31 8.15 14.12 0.95
C ASN A 31 7.86 13.46 2.30
N VAL A 32 7.64 14.24 3.35
CA VAL A 32 7.24 13.71 4.68
C VAL A 32 5.87 13.02 4.59
N VAL A 33 4.89 13.64 3.94
CA VAL A 33 3.57 13.03 3.71
C VAL A 33 3.72 11.73 2.92
N LEU A 34 4.54 11.72 1.87
CA LEU A 34 4.78 10.52 1.07
C LEU A 34 5.41 9.39 1.91
N ILE A 35 6.37 9.70 2.79
CA ILE A 35 6.97 8.74 3.72
C ILE A 35 5.92 8.18 4.68
N LEU A 36 5.09 9.05 5.29
CA LEU A 36 4.05 8.63 6.23
C LEU A 36 3.00 7.75 5.56
N VAL A 37 2.53 8.14 4.37
CA VAL A 37 1.54 7.37 3.60
C VAL A 37 2.12 6.03 3.16
N SER A 38 3.35 6.01 2.64
CA SER A 38 4.03 4.78 2.24
C SER A 38 4.22 3.83 3.43
N GLY A 39 4.65 4.36 4.57
CA GLY A 39 4.73 3.58 5.80
C GLY A 39 3.38 3.05 6.29
N THR A 40 2.30 3.82 6.11
CA THR A 40 0.94 3.40 6.44
C THR A 40 0.43 2.31 5.49
N VAL A 41 0.78 2.36 4.20
CA VAL A 41 0.50 1.27 3.24
C VAL A 41 1.18 -0.02 3.70
N LEU A 42 2.47 0.05 4.06
CA LEU A 42 3.20 -1.10 4.59
C LEU A 42 2.59 -1.59 5.92
N ALA A 43 2.19 -0.69 6.81
CA ALA A 43 1.51 -1.05 8.06
C ALA A 43 0.16 -1.74 7.78
N SER A 44 -0.60 -1.29 6.79
CA SER A 44 -1.89 -1.90 6.42
C SER A 44 -1.75 -3.35 5.95
N PHE A 45 -0.67 -3.67 5.24
CA PHE A 45 -0.31 -5.06 4.92
C PHE A 45 -0.16 -5.90 6.19
N LEU A 46 0.57 -5.37 7.17
CA LEU A 46 0.77 -6.05 8.45
C LEU A 46 -0.57 -6.23 9.19
N LEU A 47 -1.42 -5.21 9.20
CA LEU A 47 -2.73 -5.27 9.87
C LEU A 47 -3.65 -6.31 9.25
N GLU A 48 -3.72 -6.39 7.93
CA GLU A 48 -4.59 -7.34 7.23
C GLU A 48 -4.11 -8.78 7.33
N ILE A 49 -2.80 -9.02 7.21
CA ILE A 49 -2.24 -10.38 7.25
C ILE A 49 -2.13 -10.90 8.68
N LEU A 50 -1.53 -10.12 9.59
CA LEU A 50 -1.30 -10.57 10.96
C LEU A 50 -2.52 -10.37 11.86
N GLY A 51 -3.42 -9.43 11.55
CA GLY A 51 -4.63 -9.21 12.34
C GLY A 51 -5.54 -10.42 12.42
N VAL A 52 -5.58 -11.26 11.36
CA VAL A 52 -6.36 -12.51 11.37
C VAL A 52 -5.97 -13.42 12.54
N SER A 53 -4.72 -13.39 13.00
CA SER A 53 -4.27 -14.21 14.13
C SER A 53 -4.98 -13.87 15.45
N TYR A 54 -5.41 -12.62 15.64
CA TYR A 54 -6.08 -12.17 16.87
C TYR A 54 -7.56 -12.57 16.94
N ILE A 55 -8.20 -12.78 15.78
CA ILE A 55 -9.62 -13.14 15.71
C ILE A 55 -9.85 -14.66 15.68
N ILE A 56 -8.84 -15.47 15.32
CA ILE A 56 -8.97 -16.93 15.23
C ILE A 56 -9.58 -17.58 16.48
N PRO A 57 -9.20 -17.21 17.72
CA PRO A 57 -9.81 -17.79 18.92
C PRO A 57 -11.30 -17.50 19.01
N VAL A 58 -11.72 -16.29 18.64
CA VAL A 58 -13.11 -15.82 18.72
C VAL A 58 -13.97 -16.42 17.60
N ILE A 59 -13.46 -16.43 16.36
CA ILE A 59 -14.09 -17.10 15.22
C ILE A 59 -14.30 -18.58 15.52
N GLY A 60 -13.33 -19.21 16.17
CA GLY A 60 -13.40 -20.61 16.57
C GLY A 60 -14.61 -20.96 17.42
N GLN A 61 -14.98 -20.07 18.33
CA GLN A 61 -16.14 -20.24 19.21
C GLN A 61 -17.45 -19.83 18.52
N ASP A 62 -17.42 -18.84 17.62
CA ASP A 62 -18.60 -18.31 16.96
C ASP A 62 -19.12 -19.21 15.82
N LEU A 63 -18.21 -19.77 15.02
CA LEU A 63 -18.55 -20.57 13.84
C LEU A 63 -18.31 -22.09 14.04
N ASP A 64 -18.07 -22.53 15.28
CA ASP A 64 -17.78 -23.92 15.67
C ASP A 64 -16.69 -24.59 14.80
N VAL A 65 -15.56 -23.88 14.67
CA VAL A 65 -14.49 -24.21 13.72
C VAL A 65 -13.47 -25.14 14.35
N THR A 66 -13.07 -26.19 13.63
CA THR A 66 -12.05 -27.15 14.07
C THR A 66 -10.65 -26.54 14.12
N THR A 67 -9.74 -27.16 14.87
CA THR A 67 -8.33 -26.72 14.94
C THR A 67 -7.64 -26.72 13.58
N LYS A 68 -7.98 -27.68 12.70
CA LYS A 68 -7.42 -27.74 11.35
C LYS A 68 -7.85 -26.54 10.50
N GLU A 69 -9.13 -26.20 10.55
CA GLU A 69 -9.70 -25.06 9.83
C GLU A 69 -9.14 -23.73 10.34
N LYS A 70 -8.92 -23.58 11.66
CA LYS A 70 -8.20 -22.41 12.21
C LYS A 70 -6.80 -22.25 11.62
N GLY A 71 -6.08 -23.36 11.45
CA GLY A 71 -4.77 -23.38 10.80
C GLY A 71 -4.83 -23.02 9.32
N VAL A 72 -5.89 -23.42 8.61
CA VAL A 72 -6.12 -22.98 7.22
C VAL A 72 -6.33 -21.48 7.18
N LEU A 73 -7.17 -20.93 8.06
CA LEU A 73 -7.47 -19.49 8.09
C LEU A 73 -6.22 -18.63 8.40
N SER A 74 -5.32 -19.08 9.28
CA SER A 74 -4.07 -18.34 9.55
C SER A 74 -3.10 -18.37 8.37
N ALA A 75 -3.05 -19.48 7.62
CA ALA A 75 -2.10 -19.66 6.52
C ALA A 75 -2.59 -19.06 5.19
N VAL A 76 -3.90 -19.02 4.95
CA VAL A 76 -4.46 -18.71 3.62
C VAL A 76 -4.10 -17.30 3.13
N GLY A 77 -4.01 -16.32 4.03
CA GLY A 77 -3.58 -14.96 3.69
C GLY A 77 -2.15 -14.93 3.14
N PHE A 78 -1.23 -15.64 3.79
CA PHE A 78 0.14 -15.79 3.32
C PHE A 78 0.22 -16.55 2.00
N ALA A 79 -0.61 -17.58 1.80
CA ALA A 79 -0.70 -18.28 0.53
C ALA A 79 -1.08 -17.31 -0.62
N GLY A 80 -2.04 -16.41 -0.38
CA GLY A 80 -2.40 -15.35 -1.32
C GLY A 80 -1.22 -14.42 -1.66
N VAL A 81 -0.46 -14.02 -0.64
CA VAL A 81 0.76 -13.19 -0.83
C VAL A 81 1.80 -13.91 -1.69
N ILE A 82 2.09 -15.19 -1.40
CA ILE A 82 3.09 -15.98 -2.12
C ILE A 82 2.71 -16.11 -3.60
N VAL A 83 1.46 -16.52 -3.88
CA VAL A 83 0.96 -16.75 -5.24
C VAL A 83 0.98 -15.46 -6.08
N SER A 84 0.68 -14.32 -5.46
CA SER A 84 0.56 -13.04 -6.15
C SER A 84 1.87 -12.26 -6.29
N SER A 85 2.90 -12.58 -5.50
CA SER A 85 4.17 -11.83 -5.40
C SER A 85 4.82 -11.53 -6.75
N HIS A 86 4.95 -12.53 -7.62
CA HIS A 86 5.60 -12.40 -8.93
C HIS A 86 4.76 -11.56 -9.90
N LEU A 87 3.44 -11.77 -9.88
CA LEU A 87 2.50 -11.03 -10.72
C LEU A 87 2.55 -9.54 -10.42
N TRP A 88 2.51 -9.17 -9.13
CA TRP A 88 2.55 -7.76 -8.75
C TRP A 88 3.91 -7.11 -8.97
N GLY A 89 5.01 -7.84 -8.81
CA GLY A 89 6.34 -7.35 -9.18
C GLY A 89 6.39 -6.97 -10.66
N PHE A 90 5.97 -7.88 -11.54
CA PHE A 90 5.90 -7.63 -12.98
C PHE A 90 4.98 -6.45 -13.33
N LEU A 91 3.78 -6.39 -12.74
CA LEU A 91 2.83 -5.30 -12.96
C LEU A 91 3.37 -3.94 -12.50
N ALA A 92 4.00 -3.88 -11.33
CA ALA A 92 4.56 -2.64 -10.78
C ALA A 92 5.69 -2.07 -11.65
N ASP A 93 6.49 -2.95 -12.27
CA ASP A 93 7.60 -2.56 -13.14
C ASP A 93 7.18 -2.22 -14.57
N THR A 94 6.01 -2.68 -15.01
CA THR A 94 5.52 -2.45 -16.39
C THR A 94 4.45 -1.39 -16.50
N HIS A 95 3.51 -1.32 -15.56
CA HIS A 95 2.34 -0.44 -15.63
C HIS A 95 2.50 0.84 -14.80
N GLY A 96 3.42 0.86 -13.84
CA GLY A 96 3.66 1.98 -12.93
C GLY A 96 3.24 1.67 -11.51
N ARG A 97 3.82 2.39 -10.55
CA ARG A 97 3.72 2.03 -9.14
C ARG A 97 2.40 2.50 -8.56
N ARG A 98 2.04 3.77 -8.77
CA ARG A 98 0.78 4.34 -8.28
C ARG A 98 -0.44 3.63 -8.89
N LYS A 99 -0.39 3.31 -10.18
CA LYS A 99 -1.46 2.57 -10.88
C LYS A 99 -1.69 1.16 -10.35
N ILE A 100 -0.73 0.57 -9.64
CA ILE A 100 -0.88 -0.73 -8.99
C ILE A 100 -1.28 -0.59 -7.52
N ILE A 101 -0.65 0.32 -6.78
CA ILE A 101 -0.90 0.53 -5.35
C ILE A 101 -2.38 0.88 -5.08
N ILE A 102 -2.92 1.86 -5.81
CA ILE A 102 -4.27 2.39 -5.54
C ILE A 102 -5.37 1.35 -5.75
N PRO A 103 -5.52 0.72 -6.94
CA PRO A 103 -6.61 -0.23 -7.15
C PRO A 103 -6.47 -1.45 -6.25
N ALA A 104 -5.26 -1.93 -5.99
CA ALA A 104 -5.05 -3.08 -5.12
C ALA A 104 -5.50 -2.80 -3.67
N LEU A 105 -5.21 -1.60 -3.12
CA LEU A 105 -5.70 -1.19 -1.80
C LEU A 105 -7.22 -1.01 -1.73
N LEU A 106 -7.82 -0.46 -2.80
CA LEU A 106 -9.28 -0.29 -2.86
C LEU A 106 -10.00 -1.65 -2.96
N ILE A 107 -9.49 -2.55 -3.80
CA ILE A 107 -10.04 -3.89 -3.96
C ILE A 107 -9.86 -4.68 -2.66
N SER A 108 -8.69 -4.62 -2.01
CA SER A 108 -8.49 -5.31 -0.72
C SER A 108 -9.44 -4.79 0.35
N PHE A 109 -9.68 -3.47 0.41
CA PHE A 109 -10.67 -2.88 1.32
C PHE A 109 -12.08 -3.43 1.07
N VAL A 110 -12.54 -3.42 -0.18
CA VAL A 110 -13.87 -3.93 -0.55
C VAL A 110 -14.01 -5.42 -0.18
N ILE A 111 -13.00 -6.23 -0.46
CA ILE A 111 -13.00 -7.66 -0.10
C ILE A 111 -13.01 -7.84 1.42
N SER A 112 -12.27 -7.02 2.16
CA SER A 112 -12.28 -7.05 3.63
C SER A 112 -13.65 -6.69 4.21
N VAL A 113 -14.33 -5.71 3.62
CA VAL A 113 -15.72 -5.37 3.97
C VAL A 113 -16.65 -6.54 3.68
N ILE A 114 -16.60 -7.13 2.48
CA ILE A 114 -17.44 -8.30 2.12
C ILE A 114 -17.20 -9.47 3.10
N SER A 115 -15.94 -9.71 3.45
CA SER A 115 -15.54 -10.75 4.39
C SER A 115 -16.08 -10.51 5.81
N SER A 116 -16.31 -9.26 6.21
CA SER A 116 -16.95 -8.93 7.50
C SER A 116 -18.41 -9.38 7.56
N PHE A 117 -19.13 -9.30 6.44
CA PHE A 117 -20.56 -9.64 6.36
C PHE A 117 -20.84 -11.10 6.00
N THR A 118 -19.81 -11.93 5.82
CA THR A 118 -19.96 -13.32 5.37
C THR A 118 -20.16 -14.28 6.55
N ALA A 119 -21.18 -15.14 6.49
CA ALA A 119 -21.45 -16.16 7.52
C ALA A 119 -20.65 -17.46 7.33
N ASN A 120 -20.38 -17.84 6.08
CA ASN A 120 -19.76 -19.12 5.74
C ASN A 120 -18.24 -19.08 5.92
N PHE A 121 -17.71 -20.02 6.71
CA PHE A 121 -16.28 -20.13 7.00
C PHE A 121 -15.40 -20.26 5.75
N TRP A 122 -15.75 -21.13 4.81
CA TRP A 122 -14.95 -21.35 3.59
C TRP A 122 -14.98 -20.14 2.65
N VAL A 123 -16.08 -19.39 2.64
CA VAL A 123 -16.14 -18.11 1.91
C VAL A 123 -15.23 -17.07 2.58
N ILE A 124 -15.18 -17.01 3.91
CA ILE A 124 -14.20 -16.17 4.62
C ILE A 124 -12.78 -16.58 4.26
N VAL A 125 -12.45 -17.87 4.24
CA VAL A 125 -11.12 -18.38 3.85
C VAL A 125 -10.75 -17.92 2.44
N PHE A 126 -11.66 -18.07 1.46
CA PHE A 126 -11.44 -17.61 0.10
C PHE A 126 -11.26 -16.09 0.01
N LEU A 127 -12.09 -15.31 0.72
CA LEU A 127 -11.96 -13.86 0.74
C LEU A 127 -10.64 -13.43 1.40
N ARG A 128 -10.19 -14.12 2.45
CA ARG A 128 -8.89 -13.85 3.10
C ARG A 128 -7.71 -14.19 2.20
N PHE A 129 -7.82 -15.26 1.40
CA PHE A 129 -6.86 -15.53 0.33
C PHE A 129 -6.79 -14.36 -0.65
N MET A 130 -7.94 -13.84 -1.09
CA MET A 130 -8.01 -12.70 -2.00
C MET A 130 -7.48 -11.40 -1.38
N VAL A 131 -7.76 -11.12 -0.10
CA VAL A 131 -7.13 -9.99 0.62
C VAL A 131 -5.62 -10.13 0.58
N GLY A 132 -5.09 -11.31 0.92
CA GLY A 132 -3.66 -11.61 0.84
C GLY A 132 -3.08 -11.44 -0.57
N PHE A 133 -3.83 -11.84 -1.59
CA PHE A 133 -3.48 -11.67 -2.98
C PHE A 133 -3.34 -10.19 -3.36
N PHE A 134 -4.27 -9.32 -2.97
CA PHE A 134 -4.25 -7.90 -3.36
C PHE A 134 -3.33 -7.04 -2.49
N VAL A 135 -3.17 -7.35 -1.21
CA VAL A 135 -2.38 -6.51 -0.29
C VAL A 135 -0.86 -6.65 -0.50
N SER A 136 -0.40 -7.72 -1.17
CA SER A 136 1.02 -7.94 -1.49
C SER A 136 1.58 -6.97 -2.54
N GLY A 137 0.75 -6.55 -3.51
CA GLY A 137 1.19 -5.64 -4.57
C GLY A 137 1.57 -4.24 -4.08
N PRO A 138 0.72 -3.59 -3.26
CA PRO A 138 1.05 -2.32 -2.63
C PRO A 138 2.34 -2.37 -1.82
N SER A 139 2.59 -3.45 -1.07
CA SER A 139 3.77 -3.51 -0.19
C SER A 139 5.09 -3.57 -0.96
N SER A 140 5.14 -4.27 -2.11
CA SER A 140 6.33 -4.28 -2.98
C SER A 140 6.49 -2.95 -3.74
N ALA A 141 5.42 -2.46 -4.36
CA ALA A 141 5.45 -1.27 -5.20
C ALA A 141 5.76 0.01 -4.40
N THR A 142 5.40 0.05 -3.12
CA THR A 142 5.60 1.22 -2.25
C THR A 142 7.09 1.53 -2.01
N TYR A 143 7.94 0.51 -1.84
CA TYR A 143 9.39 0.73 -1.69
C TYR A 143 10.01 1.35 -2.94
N ALA A 144 9.63 0.84 -4.12
CA ALA A 144 10.06 1.39 -5.40
C ALA A 144 9.54 2.82 -5.57
N TYR A 145 8.24 3.05 -5.33
CA TYR A 145 7.61 4.35 -5.42
C TYR A 145 8.34 5.38 -4.54
N LEU A 146 8.54 5.07 -3.26
CA LEU A 146 9.21 5.97 -2.33
C LEU A 146 10.67 6.28 -2.73
N GLY A 147 11.42 5.28 -3.18
CA GLY A 147 12.80 5.44 -3.64
C GLY A 147 12.93 6.24 -4.95
N GLU A 148 11.87 6.25 -5.77
CA GLU A 148 11.87 6.96 -7.04
C GLU A 148 11.50 8.44 -6.92
N PHE A 149 10.77 8.83 -5.87
CA PHE A 149 10.49 10.23 -5.54
C PHE A 149 11.65 10.97 -4.86
N HIS A 150 12.70 10.24 -4.45
CA HIS A 150 13.84 10.82 -3.74
C HIS A 150 15.13 10.68 -4.55
N ASN A 151 16.05 11.63 -4.34
CA ASN A 151 17.42 11.50 -4.82
C ASN A 151 18.14 10.34 -4.11
N ARG A 152 19.23 9.86 -4.68
CA ARG A 152 19.99 8.71 -4.16
C ARG A 152 20.46 8.90 -2.72
N LYS A 153 20.72 10.14 -2.30
CA LYS A 153 21.17 10.50 -0.94
C LYS A 153 20.04 10.37 0.11
N ASN A 154 18.82 10.74 -0.24
CA ASN A 154 17.68 10.78 0.68
C ASN A 154 16.77 9.56 0.55
N ALA A 155 16.84 8.79 -0.54
CA ALA A 155 15.99 7.62 -0.78
C ALA A 155 16.08 6.59 0.35
N SER A 156 17.28 6.25 0.83
CA SER A 156 17.45 5.31 1.94
C SER A 156 16.86 5.82 3.25
N ARG A 157 16.98 7.14 3.51
CA ARG A 157 16.39 7.79 4.69
C ARG A 157 14.86 7.79 4.63
N ALA A 158 14.29 8.06 3.46
CA ALA A 158 12.86 8.02 3.23
C ALA A 158 12.31 6.60 3.46
N ILE A 159 12.95 5.59 2.88
CA ILE A 159 12.60 4.17 3.08
C ILE A 159 12.70 3.78 4.56
N MET A 160 13.77 4.18 5.24
CA MET A 160 13.90 3.93 6.68
C MET A 160 12.78 4.61 7.48
N GLY A 161 12.41 5.85 7.14
CA GLY A 161 11.29 6.55 7.76
C GLY A 161 9.97 5.81 7.57
N ALA A 162 9.70 5.28 6.38
CA ALA A 162 8.52 4.47 6.11
C ALA A 162 8.56 3.15 6.90
N SER A 163 9.73 2.53 7.06
CA SER A 163 9.91 1.33 7.89
C SER A 163 9.66 1.59 9.39
N VAL A 164 9.96 2.78 9.89
CA VAL A 164 9.61 3.17 11.28
C VAL A 164 8.09 3.23 11.45
N VAL A 165 7.38 3.84 10.50
CA VAL A 165 5.91 3.90 10.50
C VAL A 165 5.30 2.50 10.32
N PHE A 166 5.89 1.64 9.49
CA PHE A 166 5.52 0.23 9.42
C PHE A 166 5.61 -0.45 10.79
N GLY A 167 6.70 -0.20 11.53
CA GLY A 167 6.90 -0.73 12.88
C GLY A 167 5.83 -0.27 13.88
N THR A 168 5.32 0.97 13.76
CA THR A 168 4.21 1.42 14.61
C THR A 168 2.93 0.65 14.31
N GLY A 169 2.71 0.20 13.07
CA GLY A 169 1.61 -0.71 12.72
C GLY A 169 1.62 -2.00 13.54
N GLY A 170 2.81 -2.58 13.78
CA GLY A 170 2.96 -3.76 14.63
C GLY A 170 2.61 -3.52 16.10
N ILE A 171 2.85 -2.31 16.62
CA ILE A 171 2.48 -1.91 17.99
C ILE A 171 0.98 -1.62 18.08
N LEU A 172 0.40 -0.97 17.06
CA LEU A 172 -1.01 -0.64 17.00
C LEU A 172 -1.89 -1.88 16.87
N LEU A 173 -1.41 -2.93 16.18
CA LEU A 173 -2.16 -4.15 15.92
C LEU A 173 -2.80 -4.80 17.17
N PRO A 174 -2.04 -5.17 18.23
CA PRO A 174 -2.62 -5.73 19.45
C PRO A 174 -3.52 -4.73 20.19
N GLY A 175 -3.21 -3.43 20.15
CA GLY A 175 -4.05 -2.39 20.75
C GLY A 175 -5.42 -2.30 20.09
N LEU A 176 -5.45 -2.29 18.75
CA LEU A 176 -6.69 -2.33 17.97
C LEU A 176 -7.47 -3.62 18.22
N ALA A 177 -6.79 -4.77 18.28
CA ALA A 177 -7.42 -6.04 18.60
C ALA A 177 -8.09 -5.99 19.98
N TYR A 178 -7.39 -5.50 21.00
CA TYR A 178 -7.92 -5.36 22.35
C TYR A 178 -9.15 -4.44 22.41
N ILE A 179 -9.08 -3.27 21.76
CA ILE A 179 -10.16 -2.26 21.79
C ILE A 179 -11.40 -2.75 21.03
N VAL A 180 -11.22 -3.41 19.89
CA VAL A 180 -12.34 -3.80 19.01
C VAL A 180 -12.93 -5.15 19.42
N ILE A 181 -12.11 -6.17 19.68
CA ILE A 181 -12.59 -7.54 19.89
C ILE A 181 -13.25 -7.72 21.27
N ASN A 182 -12.78 -7.02 22.31
CA ASN A 182 -13.30 -7.17 23.67
C ASN A 182 -14.66 -6.48 23.93
N GLN A 183 -15.29 -5.94 22.89
CA GLN A 183 -16.60 -5.31 23.05
C GLN A 183 -17.71 -6.37 23.15
N GLY A 184 -18.68 -6.17 24.04
CA GLY A 184 -19.74 -7.17 24.31
C GLY A 184 -20.98 -7.04 23.43
N TRP A 185 -20.99 -6.16 22.43
CA TRP A 185 -22.19 -5.90 21.63
C TRP A 185 -22.44 -7.01 20.60
N GLN A 186 -23.72 -7.23 20.29
CA GLN A 186 -24.18 -8.16 19.28
C GLN A 186 -25.29 -7.49 18.49
N LEU A 187 -25.07 -7.27 17.20
CA LEU A 187 -26.01 -6.59 16.32
C LEU A 187 -26.61 -7.62 15.35
N PRO A 188 -27.84 -8.11 15.58
CA PRO A 188 -28.49 -8.99 14.62
C PRO A 188 -28.80 -8.22 13.34
N ILE A 189 -28.41 -8.77 12.19
CA ILE A 189 -28.72 -8.22 10.86
C ILE A 189 -29.63 -9.23 10.14
N PRO A 190 -30.97 -9.09 10.28
CA PRO A 190 -31.92 -10.07 9.74
C PRO A 190 -31.82 -10.26 8.23
N LEU A 191 -31.51 -9.19 7.49
CA LEU A 191 -31.32 -9.20 6.03
C LEU A 191 -30.25 -10.19 5.54
N LEU A 192 -29.23 -10.44 6.37
CA LEU A 192 -28.10 -11.32 6.03
C LEU A 192 -28.12 -12.62 6.85
N GLY A 193 -29.07 -12.78 7.77
CA GLY A 193 -29.12 -13.94 8.68
C GLY A 193 -27.89 -14.07 9.59
N ILE A 194 -27.20 -12.96 9.88
CA ILE A 194 -25.98 -12.95 10.69
C ILE A 194 -26.16 -12.17 12.00
N ILE A 195 -25.44 -12.59 13.03
CA ILE A 195 -25.18 -11.77 14.21
C ILE A 195 -23.85 -11.07 13.97
N TYR A 196 -23.90 -9.76 13.77
CA TYR A 196 -22.71 -8.95 13.60
C TYR A 196 -22.04 -8.78 14.96
N ARG A 197 -20.82 -9.30 15.08
CA ARG A 197 -20.00 -9.31 16.28
C ARG A 197 -18.75 -8.43 16.07
N PRO A 198 -18.09 -7.95 17.15
CA PRO A 198 -16.97 -7.03 17.04
C PRO A 198 -15.77 -7.56 16.24
N TRP A 199 -15.52 -8.88 16.24
CA TRP A 199 -14.45 -9.47 15.43
C TRP A 199 -14.66 -9.26 13.92
N ARG A 200 -15.92 -9.09 13.46
CA ARG A 200 -16.23 -8.78 12.06
C ARG A 200 -15.84 -7.34 11.73
N LEU A 201 -16.17 -6.41 12.63
CA LEU A 201 -15.76 -5.01 12.53
C LEU A 201 -14.22 -4.87 12.48
N TYR A 202 -13.50 -5.74 13.18
CA TYR A 202 -12.04 -5.73 13.19
C TYR A 202 -11.43 -5.86 11.78
N PHE A 203 -12.00 -6.66 10.88
CA PHE A 203 -11.55 -6.71 9.48
C PHE A 203 -11.62 -5.35 8.79
N ILE A 204 -12.72 -4.63 8.98
CA ILE A 204 -12.90 -3.31 8.39
C ILE A 204 -11.89 -2.34 9.00
N VAL A 205 -11.73 -2.34 10.32
CA VAL A 205 -10.79 -1.46 11.03
C VAL A 205 -9.35 -1.67 10.55
N CYS A 206 -8.91 -2.92 10.36
CA CYS A 206 -7.58 -3.24 9.82
C CYS A 206 -7.39 -2.74 8.37
N SER A 207 -8.44 -2.72 7.57
CA SER A 207 -8.41 -2.29 6.17
C SER A 207 -8.45 -0.76 5.97
N LEU A 208 -8.95 0.00 6.96
CA LEU A 208 -9.13 1.46 6.86
C LEU A 208 -7.84 2.26 6.62
N PRO A 209 -6.70 1.98 7.29
CA PRO A 209 -5.45 2.69 7.00
C PRO A 209 -5.00 2.53 5.54
N GLY A 210 -5.26 1.36 4.93
CA GLY A 210 -5.00 1.12 3.51
C GLY A 210 -5.89 1.98 2.61
N LEU A 211 -7.19 2.07 2.91
CA LEU A 211 -8.12 2.93 2.20
C LEU A 211 -7.72 4.41 2.28
N ILE A 212 -7.41 4.91 3.48
CA ILE A 212 -6.98 6.30 3.69
C ILE A 212 -5.72 6.58 2.88
N SER A 213 -4.76 5.65 2.88
CA SER A 213 -3.54 5.76 2.10
C SER A 213 -3.80 5.81 0.59
N ALA A 214 -4.71 4.96 0.08
CA ALA A 214 -5.12 4.98 -1.32
C ALA A 214 -5.73 6.33 -1.73
N LEU A 215 -6.60 6.89 -0.88
CA LEU A 215 -7.23 8.19 -1.11
C LEU A 215 -6.22 9.34 -1.11
N ILE A 216 -5.19 9.27 -0.27
CA ILE A 216 -4.11 10.28 -0.27
C ILE A 216 -3.25 10.13 -1.53
N LEU A 217 -2.88 8.90 -1.92
CA LEU A 217 -2.08 8.62 -3.12
C LEU A 217 -2.77 9.02 -4.43
N LEU A 218 -4.10 9.15 -4.45
CA LEU A 218 -4.82 9.73 -5.60
C LEU A 218 -4.35 11.15 -5.93
N ARG A 219 -3.85 11.93 -4.95
CA ARG A 219 -3.35 13.29 -5.18
C ARG A 219 -1.89 13.35 -5.65
N PHE A 220 -1.13 12.28 -5.46
CA PHE A 220 0.27 12.22 -5.88
C PHE A 220 0.37 11.87 -7.38
N PRO A 221 1.39 12.37 -8.09
CA PRO A 221 1.66 11.98 -9.47
C PRO A 221 2.24 10.55 -9.54
N GLU A 222 2.38 9.99 -10.74
CA GLU A 222 3.14 8.75 -10.92
C GLU A 222 4.63 8.98 -10.65
N SER A 223 5.39 7.92 -10.39
CA SER A 223 6.83 8.01 -10.15
C SER A 223 7.57 8.74 -11.28
N PRO A 224 8.41 9.76 -10.96
CA PRO A 224 9.15 10.50 -11.97
C PRO A 224 10.20 9.62 -12.67
N LYS A 225 10.90 8.74 -11.93
CA LYS A 225 11.90 7.83 -12.52
C LYS A 225 11.25 6.77 -13.40
N PHE A 226 10.11 6.21 -12.98
CA PHE A 226 9.35 5.26 -13.79
C PHE A 226 8.90 5.89 -15.11
N THR A 227 8.29 7.06 -15.01
CA THR A 227 7.69 7.74 -16.15
C THR A 227 8.77 8.16 -17.15
N PHE A 228 9.93 8.58 -16.65
CA PHE A 228 11.10 8.85 -17.48
C PHE A 228 11.66 7.59 -18.15
N SER A 229 11.74 6.45 -17.45
CA SER A 229 12.19 5.19 -18.06
C SER A 229 11.23 4.66 -19.14
N GLN A 230 9.96 5.04 -19.07
CA GLN A 230 8.95 4.74 -20.10
C GLN A 230 9.00 5.71 -21.30
N GLY A 231 9.94 6.67 -21.33
CA GLY A 231 10.07 7.67 -22.39
C GLY A 231 9.15 8.89 -22.28
N ASN A 232 8.31 8.95 -21.24
CA ASN A 232 7.36 10.05 -21.01
C ASN A 232 8.04 11.19 -20.23
N THR A 233 9.00 11.88 -20.85
CA THR A 233 9.78 12.93 -20.16
C THR A 233 8.92 14.08 -19.63
N GLU A 234 7.86 14.46 -20.34
CA GLU A 234 6.95 15.54 -19.94
C GLU A 234 6.27 15.23 -18.60
N GLN A 235 5.64 14.06 -18.48
CA GLN A 235 4.97 13.64 -17.24
C GLN A 235 5.96 13.46 -16.08
N ALA A 236 7.22 13.08 -16.36
CA ALA A 236 8.27 13.03 -15.35
C ALA A 236 8.64 14.43 -14.83
N ILE A 237 8.73 15.43 -15.72
CA ILE A 237 8.98 16.82 -15.33
C ILE A 237 7.80 17.37 -14.52
N GLU A 238 6.56 17.11 -14.94
CA GLU A 238 5.36 17.51 -14.20
C GLU A 238 5.34 16.95 -12.78
N ALA A 239 5.71 15.67 -12.61
CA ALA A 239 5.79 15.05 -11.29
C ALA A 239 6.83 15.75 -10.38
N ILE A 240 7.99 16.09 -10.92
CA ILE A 240 9.05 16.81 -10.18
C ILE A 240 8.62 18.24 -9.84
N GLN A 241 7.99 18.95 -10.79
CA GLN A 241 7.45 20.28 -10.56
C GLN A 241 6.35 20.28 -9.51
N TRP A 242 5.49 19.25 -9.50
CA TRP A 242 4.47 19.06 -8.48
C TRP A 242 5.13 18.90 -7.10
N VAL A 243 6.14 18.04 -6.97
CA VAL A 243 6.88 17.87 -5.71
C VAL A 243 7.53 19.19 -5.27
N HIS A 244 8.19 19.91 -6.17
CA HIS A 244 8.81 21.20 -5.88
C HIS A 244 7.79 22.26 -5.44
N ARG A 245 6.57 22.26 -6.00
CA ARG A 245 5.51 23.21 -5.63
C ARG A 245 4.99 23.00 -4.20
N PHE A 246 5.02 21.77 -3.71
CA PHE A 246 4.51 21.40 -2.38
C PHE A 246 5.62 21.18 -1.34
N ASN A 247 6.89 21.38 -1.73
CA ASN A 247 8.04 21.39 -0.82
C ASN A 247 8.37 22.82 -0.40
#